data_AF-A0A936BFW3-F1
#
_entry.id   AF-A0A936BFW3-F1
#
_cell.length_a   1.000
_cell.length_b   1.000
_cell.length_c   1.000
_cell.angle_alpha   90.00
_cell.angle_beta   90.00
_cell.angle_gamma   90.00
#
_symmetry.space_group_name_H-M   'P 1'
#
loop_
_entity.id
_entity.type
_entity.pdbx_description
1 polymer ?
#
loop_
_entity_poly.entity_id
_entity_poly.type
_entity_poly.pdbx_seq_one_letter_code
_entity_poly.pdbx_strand_id
1 'polypeptide(L)'
;MLKGYYKLGRPVNALAGCLAVILGGYVAGATNWWPVIMAGITTLLITAASNAWNDYLDIEIDKVNQPHRPLPAGHISPRGALIFSLVGTAASLVTAAFINAPAFLSLLAPISCCLPTRGS
;
A
#
# COMPACT_ATOMS: atom_id res chain seq x y z
N MET A 1 -4.65 16.02 -11.62
CA MET A 1 -3.61 15.68 -10.63
C MET A 1 -4.12 14.71 -9.56
N LEU A 2 -5.09 15.04 -8.69
CA LEU A 2 -5.60 14.11 -7.65
C LEU A 2 -6.14 12.77 -8.18
N LYS A 3 -6.86 12.77 -9.31
CA LYS A 3 -7.42 11.53 -9.90
C LYS A 3 -6.37 10.46 -10.23
N GLY A 4 -5.12 10.86 -10.52
CA GLY A 4 -4.06 9.91 -10.80
C GLY A 4 -3.58 9.19 -9.54
N TYR A 5 -3.46 9.91 -8.41
CA TYR A 5 -3.04 9.33 -7.12
C TYR A 5 -4.11 8.38 -6.59
N TYR A 6 -5.39 8.73 -6.78
CA TYR A 6 -6.50 7.81 -6.53
C TYR A 6 -6.43 6.54 -7.37
N LYS A 7 -5.98 6.61 -8.64
CA LYS A 7 -5.82 5.40 -9.46
C LYS A 7 -4.61 4.56 -9.02
N LEU A 8 -3.50 5.19 -8.63
CA LEU A 8 -2.30 4.50 -8.10
C LEU A 8 -2.59 3.67 -6.86
N GLY A 9 -3.35 4.22 -5.91
CA GLY A 9 -3.68 3.49 -4.67
C GLY A 9 -4.59 2.27 -4.89
N ARG A 10 -5.20 2.13 -6.08
CA ARG A 10 -6.22 1.12 -6.42
C ARG A 10 -7.20 0.89 -5.25
N PRO A 11 -8.05 1.89 -4.93
CA PRO A 11 -8.79 1.98 -3.67
C PRO A 11 -9.75 0.80 -3.44
N VAL A 12 -10.28 0.21 -4.51
CA VAL A 12 -11.13 -0.98 -4.41
C VAL A 12 -10.33 -2.18 -3.86
N ASN A 13 -9.09 -2.38 -4.31
CA ASN A 13 -8.22 -3.44 -3.82
C ASN A 13 -7.84 -3.22 -2.35
N ALA A 14 -7.46 -1.99 -2.00
CA ALA A 14 -7.13 -1.62 -0.63
C ALA A 14 -8.32 -1.77 0.33
N LEU A 15 -9.52 -1.39 -0.12
CA LEU A 15 -10.75 -1.54 0.65
C LEU A 15 -11.13 -3.02 0.82
N ALA A 16 -10.99 -3.84 -0.21
CA ALA A 16 -11.23 -5.29 -0.12
C ALA A 16 -10.33 -5.94 0.94
N GLY A 17 -9.04 -5.59 0.96
CA GLY A 17 -8.10 -6.03 1.99
C GLY A 17 -8.52 -5.61 3.40
N CYS A 18 -8.91 -4.35 3.58
CA CYS A 18 -9.42 -3.85 4.87
C CYS A 18 -10.66 -4.60 5.34
N LEU A 19 -11.65 -4.81 4.47
CA LEU A 19 -12.87 -5.55 4.79
C LEU A 19 -12.58 -7.02 5.13
N ALA A 20 -11.61 -7.65 4.45
CA ALA A 20 -11.17 -9.00 4.78
C ALA A 20 -10.57 -9.09 6.18
N VAL A 21 -9.81 -8.09 6.63
CA VAL A 21 -9.29 -8.03 8.00
C VAL A 21 -10.40 -7.90 9.03
N ILE A 22 -11.38 -7.03 8.78
CA ILE A 22 -12.54 -6.85 9.66
C ILE A 22 -13.34 -8.15 9.76
N LEU A 23 -13.59 -8.81 8.63
CA LEU A 23 -14.25 -10.12 8.58
C LEU A 23 -13.44 -11.18 9.34
N GLY A 24 -12.11 -11.19 9.20
CA GLY A 24 -11.23 -12.07 9.95
C GLY A 24 -11.34 -11.85 11.46
N GLY A 25 -11.40 -10.60 11.91
CA GLY A 25 -11.64 -10.26 13.31
C GLY A 25 -13.00 -10.74 13.82
N TYR A 26 -14.06 -10.59 13.01
CA TYR A 26 -15.39 -11.12 13.33
C TYR A 26 -15.38 -12.65 13.49
N VAL A 27 -14.83 -13.37 12.50
CA VAL A 27 -14.75 -14.85 12.50
C VAL A 27 -13.89 -15.37 13.65
N ALA A 28 -12.82 -14.66 14.01
CA ALA A 28 -11.96 -14.99 15.14
C ALA A 28 -12.60 -14.71 16.52
N GLY A 29 -13.81 -14.14 16.56
CA GLY A 29 -14.50 -13.81 17.81
C GLY A 29 -13.84 -12.66 18.57
N ALA A 30 -13.34 -11.64 17.86
CA ALA A 30 -12.67 -10.50 18.48
C ALA A 30 -13.55 -9.80 19.53
N THR A 31 -13.09 -9.82 20.78
CA THR A 31 -13.75 -9.12 21.90
C THR A 31 -13.28 -7.67 22.03
N ASN A 32 -12.05 -7.39 21.60
CA ASN A 32 -11.51 -6.04 21.47
C ASN A 32 -11.32 -5.68 19.99
N TRP A 33 -12.07 -4.70 19.52
CA TRP A 33 -12.07 -4.27 18.12
C TRP A 33 -10.99 -3.27 17.77
N TRP A 34 -10.34 -2.64 18.76
CA TRP A 34 -9.31 -1.64 18.51
C TRP A 34 -8.15 -2.18 17.65
N PRO A 35 -7.54 -3.34 17.96
CA PRO A 35 -6.47 -3.89 17.13
C PRO A 35 -6.95 -4.30 15.72
N VAL A 36 -8.20 -4.75 15.60
CA VAL A 36 -8.80 -5.17 14.31
C VAL A 36 -8.99 -3.96 13.40
N ILE A 37 -9.50 -2.85 13.93
CA ILE A 37 -9.68 -1.60 13.18
C ILE A 37 -8.31 -1.04 12.75
N MET A 38 -7.34 -1.02 13.67
CA MET A 38 -5.97 -0.59 13.36
C MET A 38 -5.31 -1.49 12.30
N ALA A 39 -5.54 -2.81 12.36
CA ALA A 39 -5.09 -3.74 11.33
C ALA A 39 -5.75 -3.45 9.97
N GLY A 40 -7.05 -3.19 9.92
CA GLY A 40 -7.76 -2.82 8.69
C GLY A 40 -7.22 -1.53 8.06
N ILE A 41 -7.00 -0.49 8.87
CA ILE A 41 -6.39 0.77 8.43
C ILE A 41 -4.96 0.53 7.91
N THR A 42 -4.17 -0.24 8.64
CA THR A 42 -2.80 -0.61 8.26
C THR A 42 -2.80 -1.32 6.91
N THR A 43 -3.69 -2.29 6.70
CA THR A 43 -3.86 -3.01 5.44
C THR A 43 -4.24 -2.08 4.30
N LEU A 44 -5.17 -1.14 4.52
CA LEU A 44 -5.56 -0.16 3.50
C LEU A 44 -4.36 0.69 3.06
N LEU A 45 -3.58 1.20 4.01
CA LEU A 45 -2.43 2.05 3.76
C LEU A 45 -1.31 1.29 3.04
N ILE A 46 -0.93 0.10 3.54
CA ILE A 46 0.16 -0.68 2.95
C ILE A 46 -0.23 -1.19 1.55
N THR A 47 -1.47 -1.61 1.32
CA THR A 47 -1.91 -2.03 -0.02
C THR A 47 -1.84 -0.87 -1.01
N ALA A 48 -2.30 0.33 -0.64
CA ALA A 48 -2.18 1.50 -1.49
C ALA A 48 -0.71 1.86 -1.79
N ALA A 49 0.16 1.79 -0.79
CA ALA A 49 1.59 2.05 -0.92
C ALA A 49 2.29 1.01 -1.83
N SER A 50 1.97 -0.27 -1.68
CA SER A 50 2.51 -1.36 -2.49
C SER A 50 2.02 -1.29 -3.93
N ASN A 51 0.77 -0.90 -4.18
CA ASN A 51 0.28 -0.70 -5.56
C ASN A 51 1.06 0.42 -6.26
N ALA A 52 1.29 1.55 -5.58
CA ALA A 52 2.08 2.65 -6.12
C ALA A 52 3.56 2.29 -6.33
N TRP A 53 4.12 1.45 -5.45
CA TRP A 53 5.46 0.92 -5.60
C TRP A 53 5.59 0.03 -6.85
N ASN A 54 4.65 -0.90 -7.03
CA ASN A 54 4.64 -1.80 -8.18
C ASN A 54 4.50 -1.01 -9.49
N ASP A 55 3.58 -0.05 -9.53
CA ASP A 55 3.41 0.81 -10.71
C ASP A 55 4.69 1.63 -10.99
N TYR A 56 5.49 1.98 -9.97
CA TYR A 56 6.78 2.68 -10.13
C TYR A 56 7.88 1.75 -10.70
N LEU A 57 7.95 0.50 -10.25
CA LEU A 57 8.92 -0.47 -10.78
C LEU A 57 8.59 -0.86 -12.24
N ASP A 58 7.30 -0.96 -12.54
CA ASP A 58 6.83 -1.40 -13.86
C ASP A 58 6.76 -0.27 -14.89
N ILE A 59 7.25 0.94 -14.61
CA ILE A 59 7.10 2.11 -15.51
C ILE A 59 7.55 1.80 -16.95
N GLU A 60 8.74 1.20 -17.13
CA GLU A 60 9.26 0.91 -18.48
C GLU A 60 8.48 -0.21 -19.18
N ILE A 61 8.02 -1.20 -18.42
CA ILE A 61 7.20 -2.32 -18.92
C ILE A 61 5.81 -1.79 -19.34
N ASP A 62 5.21 -0.97 -18.49
CA ASP A 62 3.89 -0.39 -18.70
C ASP A 62 3.88 0.65 -19.82
N LYS A 63 5.00 1.30 -20.16
CA LYS A 63 5.10 2.14 -21.38
C LYS A 63 4.80 1.34 -22.65
N VAL A 64 5.19 0.06 -22.70
CA VAL A 64 4.95 -0.82 -23.84
C VAL A 64 3.57 -1.48 -23.72
N ASN A 65 3.27 -2.07 -22.56
CA ASN A 65 2.10 -2.93 -22.39
C ASN A 65 0.81 -2.17 -22.04
N GLN A 66 0.90 -1.10 -21.26
CA GLN A 66 -0.25 -0.34 -20.76
C GLN A 66 0.02 1.18 -20.74
N PRO A 67 0.26 1.81 -21.91
CA PRO A 67 0.71 3.21 -22.00
C PRO A 67 -0.30 4.22 -21.42
N HIS A 68 -1.55 3.81 -21.23
CA HIS A 68 -2.63 4.62 -20.66
C HIS A 68 -2.61 4.69 -19.12
N ARG A 69 -1.73 3.93 -18.44
CA ARG A 69 -1.58 3.99 -16.98
C ARG A 69 -1.07 5.37 -16.54
N PRO A 70 -1.38 5.80 -15.30
CA PRO A 70 -1.09 7.17 -14.84
C PRO A 70 0.39 7.56 -14.90
N LEU A 71 1.31 6.62 -14.68
CA LEU A 71 2.74 6.84 -14.67
C LEU A 71 3.34 6.91 -16.10
N PRO A 72 3.16 5.89 -16.97
CA PRO A 72 3.62 5.96 -18.36
C PRO A 72 3.00 7.12 -19.15
N ALA A 73 1.74 7.44 -18.91
CA ALA A 73 1.04 8.55 -19.56
C ALA A 73 1.51 9.94 -19.09
N GLY A 74 2.43 10.02 -18.12
CA GLY A 74 2.95 11.28 -17.58
C GLY A 74 1.94 12.08 -16.74
N HIS A 75 0.79 11.50 -16.39
CA HIS A 75 -0.17 12.16 -15.50
C HIS A 75 0.36 12.33 -14.07
N ILE A 76 1.35 11.51 -13.68
CA ILE A 76 2.04 11.55 -12.39
C ILE A 76 3.53 11.37 -12.61
N SER A 77 4.33 12.14 -11.89
CA SER A 77 5.78 12.00 -11.94
C SER A 77 6.24 10.72 -11.20
N PRO A 78 7.27 10.02 -11.70
CA PRO A 78 7.83 8.84 -11.03
C PRO A 78 8.22 9.14 -9.57
N ARG A 79 8.82 10.31 -9.32
CA ARG A 79 9.14 10.80 -7.98
C ARG A 79 7.89 10.95 -7.10
N GLY A 80 6.77 11.43 -7.67
CA GLY A 80 5.52 11.57 -6.96
C GLY A 80 4.91 10.23 -6.54
N ALA A 81 4.98 9.21 -7.40
CA ALA A 81 4.54 7.85 -7.06
C ALA A 81 5.43 7.21 -5.99
N LEU A 82 6.75 7.41 -6.09
CA LEU A 82 7.70 6.93 -5.08
C LEU A 82 7.44 7.58 -3.70
N ILE A 83 7.28 8.90 -3.64
CA ILE A 83 6.95 9.60 -2.39
C ILE A 83 5.63 9.10 -1.82
N PHE A 84 4.60 8.92 -2.66
CA PHE A 84 3.31 8.40 -2.22
C PHE A 84 3.44 7.00 -1.59
N SER A 85 4.23 6.13 -2.21
CA SER A 85 4.52 4.79 -1.68
C SER A 85 5.26 4.86 -0.34
N LEU A 86 6.35 5.64 -0.25
CA LEU A 86 7.13 5.77 0.98
C LEU A 86 6.32 6.36 2.14
N VAL A 87 5.52 7.40 1.89
CA VAL A 87 4.65 8.01 2.89
C VAL A 87 3.56 7.04 3.33
N GLY A 88 2.96 6.29 2.40
CA GLY A 88 1.95 5.28 2.72
C GLY A 88 2.51 4.13 3.57
N THR A 89 3.73 3.67 3.26
CA THR A 89 4.45 2.67 4.05
C THR A 89 4.84 3.21 5.43
N ALA A 90 5.30 4.45 5.53
CA ALA A 90 5.59 5.06 6.83
C ALA A 90 4.32 5.20 7.69
N ALA A 91 3.20 5.62 7.09
CA ALA A 91 1.92 5.74 7.78
C ALA A 91 1.40 4.37 8.25
N SER A 92 1.54 3.31 7.44
CA SER A 92 1.13 1.97 7.84
C SER A 92 1.97 1.41 9.01
N LEU A 93 3.26 1.74 9.07
CA LEU A 93 4.12 1.39 10.20
C LEU A 93 3.68 2.05 11.50
N VAL A 94 3.31 3.35 11.42
CA VAL A 94 2.78 4.08 12.58
C VAL A 94 1.49 3.42 13.07
N THR A 95 0.55 3.09 12.18
CA THR A 95 -0.71 2.46 12.59
C THR A 95 -0.50 1.03 13.12
N ALA A 96 0.47 0.30 12.58
CA ALA A 96 0.80 -1.05 13.05
C ALA A 96 1.40 -1.08 14.46
N ALA A 97 2.15 -0.04 14.84
CA ALA A 97 2.70 0.09 16.19
C ALA A 97 1.61 0.13 17.28
N PHE A 98 0.37 0.51 16.92
CA PHE A 98 -0.78 0.51 17.84
C PHE A 98 -1.57 -0.81 17.89
N ILE A 99 -1.14 -1.86 17.17
CA ILE A 99 -1.80 -3.18 17.15
C ILE A 99 -1.17 -4.11 18.21
N ASN A 100 0.08 -4.55 17.98
CA ASN A 100 0.90 -5.39 18.85
C ASN A 100 2.31 -5.63 18.23
N ALA A 101 3.28 -6.08 19.04
CA ALA A 101 4.66 -6.33 18.59
C ALA A 101 4.81 -7.25 17.36
N PRO A 102 4.06 -8.36 17.20
CA PRO A 102 4.17 -9.20 16.01
C PRO A 102 3.59 -8.56 14.72
N ALA A 103 2.56 -7.71 14.82
CA ALA A 103 2.05 -6.97 13.67
C ALA A 103 3.05 -5.92 13.15
N PHE A 104 3.89 -5.36 14.02
CA PHE A 104 4.99 -4.49 13.61
C PHE A 104 6.07 -5.26 12.82
N LEU A 105 6.39 -6.49 13.24
CA LEU A 105 7.42 -7.32 12.59
C LEU A 105 7.02 -7.81 11.20
N SER A 106 5.73 -8.14 10.96
CA SER A 106 5.26 -8.59 9.64
C SER A 106 5.35 -7.50 8.57
N LEU A 107 5.43 -6.23 8.97
CA LEU A 107 5.60 -5.09 8.06
C LEU A 107 7.06 -4.79 7.69
N LEU A 108 8.04 -5.46 8.29
CA LEU A 108 9.43 -5.36 7.82
C LEU A 108 9.62 -6.03 6.45
N ALA A 109 8.82 -7.06 6.14
CA ALA A 109 8.86 -7.76 4.85
C ALA A 109 8.57 -6.83 3.64
N PRO A 110 7.49 -6.01 3.65
CA PRO A 110 7.24 -5.06 2.57
C PRO A 110 8.26 -3.90 2.53
N ILE A 111 8.93 -3.55 3.63
CA ILE A 111 10.03 -2.56 3.60
C ILE A 111 11.20 -3.07 2.75
N SER A 112 11.55 -4.36 2.85
CA SER A 112 12.58 -4.95 1.98
C SER A 112 12.22 -4.85 0.50
N CYS A 113 10.93 -4.94 0.14
CA CYS A 113 10.46 -4.71 -1.22
C CYS A 113 10.45 -3.22 -1.61
N CYS A 114 10.18 -2.31 -0.66
CA CYS A 114 10.11 -0.85 -0.88
C CYS A 114 11.47 -0.13 -0.72
N LEU A 115 12.52 -0.83 -0.31
CA LEU A 115 13.87 -0.31 -0.36
C LEU A 115 14.29 -0.30 -1.83
N PRO A 116 14.78 0.84 -2.36
CA PRO A 116 15.27 0.89 -3.71
C PRO A 116 16.47 -0.05 -3.81
N THR A 117 16.27 -1.23 -4.40
CA THR A 117 17.37 -2.08 -4.83
C THR A 117 18.14 -1.26 -5.85
N ARG A 118 19.30 -0.73 -5.44
CA ARG A 118 20.24 -0.11 -6.36
C ARG A 118 20.65 -1.16 -7.39
N GLY A 119 20.30 -0.89 -8.65
CA GLY A 119 20.98 -1.42 -9.82
C GLY A 119 20.36 -2.67 -10.44
N SER A 120 19.79 -2.48 -11.63
CA SER A 120 20.43 -2.91 -12.88
C SER A 120 19.82 -2.14 -14.05
#